data_AF-A0A6P4F1X1-F1
#
_entry.id   AF-A0A6P4F1X1-F1
#
_cell.length_a   1.000
_cell.length_b   1.000
_cell.length_c   1.000
_cell.angle_alpha   90.00
_cell.angle_beta   90.00
_cell.angle_gamma   90.00
#
_symmetry.space_group_name_H-M   'P 1'
#
loop_
_entity.id
_entity.type
_entity.pdbx_description
1 polymer ?
#
loop_
_entity_poly.entity_id
_entity_poly.type
_entity_poly.pdbx_seq_one_letter_code
_entity_poly.pdbx_strand_id
1 'polypeptide(L)'
;MSKDTDVEQATKPESGVVQVEPAIPEESPTTVSSTTTVIAVTNGEKPVEVTPATVATPVTPATAELVQPATTIAGIELATPTATATSTGSSKANMDPALINFKVLYVLTQLCGLTMIVLVGTWIGQHFGGLGGSSNPKLEFNWHPLFMTIGFIYLYGNSILIYRGFRTTRKKTLKLTHAGIHIAAFILTVIALKTVFDSHNLASPPIPNMYSLHSWLGLSAVIIFSLQYVAGFVAFLAPGVRENYRIALMPLHIYFGLFGFVLAIASALMGLTEKAIFAVTNPPYSSLPTAGVLANVIGVLYVVFGALVVYLATEPAYKRKPIPEDTALLNSSSVNE
;
A
#
# COMPACT_ATOMS: atom_id res chain seq x y z
N MET A 1 66.17 -24.39 -34.45
CA MET A 1 64.70 -24.33 -34.58
C MET A 1 64.10 -23.89 -33.25
N SER A 2 63.95 -22.59 -33.04
CA SER A 2 62.71 -21.92 -32.62
C SER A 2 63.04 -20.43 -32.52
N LYS A 3 62.21 -19.61 -33.15
CA LYS A 3 62.39 -18.16 -33.36
C LYS A 3 61.84 -17.36 -32.17
N ASP A 4 62.49 -16.22 -31.89
CA ASP A 4 61.95 -14.83 -31.80
C ASP A 4 60.53 -14.66 -31.24
N THR A 5 60.17 -13.70 -30.38
CA THR A 5 60.75 -12.41 -29.94
C THR A 5 59.71 -11.83 -28.98
N ASP A 6 60.09 -11.20 -27.86
CA ASP A 6 59.21 -10.26 -27.15
C ASP A 6 60.00 -9.08 -26.56
N VAL A 7 59.76 -7.94 -27.21
CA VAL A 7 59.60 -6.55 -26.77
C VAL A 7 60.40 -6.01 -25.57
N GLU A 8 61.17 -4.97 -25.89
CA GLU A 8 61.96 -4.10 -25.01
C GLU A 8 61.24 -2.74 -24.76
N GLN A 9 61.54 -2.12 -23.61
CA GLN A 9 61.50 -0.67 -23.27
C GLN A 9 60.12 0.00 -23.06
N ALA A 10 59.91 0.97 -22.15
CA ALA A 10 60.84 1.95 -21.53
C ALA A 10 60.35 2.53 -20.18
N THR A 11 61.29 2.58 -19.24
CA THR A 11 61.67 3.56 -18.19
C THR A 11 60.82 4.81 -17.79
N LYS A 12 60.71 4.93 -16.45
CA LYS A 12 60.55 6.10 -15.52
C LYS A 12 61.70 7.16 -15.68
N PRO A 13 61.72 8.39 -15.04
CA PRO A 13 61.56 8.58 -13.57
C PRO A 13 61.02 9.94 -13.00
N GLU A 14 60.76 9.83 -11.68
CA GLU A 14 60.67 10.75 -10.52
C GLU A 14 60.96 12.27 -10.59
N SER A 15 60.23 13.06 -9.77
CA SER A 15 60.71 13.49 -8.43
C SER A 15 59.78 14.50 -7.72
N GLY A 16 59.76 14.47 -6.39
CA GLY A 16 59.48 15.64 -5.55
C GLY A 16 58.25 15.59 -4.62
N VAL A 17 58.46 15.17 -3.36
CA VAL A 17 57.51 15.33 -2.24
C VAL A 17 57.95 16.52 -1.37
N VAL A 18 57.03 17.41 -1.03
CA VAL A 18 57.13 18.31 0.15
C VAL A 18 55.75 18.40 0.82
N GLN A 19 55.68 18.06 2.11
CA GLN A 19 54.50 18.25 2.97
C GLN A 19 54.49 19.67 3.58
N VAL A 20 53.31 20.29 3.66
CA VAL A 20 52.98 21.38 4.60
C VAL A 20 51.51 21.21 5.02
N GLU A 21 51.24 21.20 6.33
CA GLU A 21 49.90 21.18 6.96
C GLU A 21 49.45 22.62 7.35
N PRO A 22 48.21 22.86 7.82
CA PRO A 22 47.14 23.58 7.14
C PRO A 22 46.96 25.05 7.61
N ALA A 23 46.33 25.88 6.78
CA ALA A 23 45.86 27.22 7.18
C ALA A 23 44.36 27.37 6.93
N ILE A 24 43.65 27.73 8.00
CA ILE A 24 42.21 28.02 8.07
C ILE A 24 41.95 29.40 7.44
N PRO A 25 41.03 29.56 6.47
CA PRO A 25 40.60 30.88 6.02
C PRO A 25 39.48 31.44 6.88
N GLU A 26 39.63 32.69 7.33
CA GLU A 26 38.59 33.51 7.97
C GLU A 26 37.41 33.80 7.01
N GLU A 27 36.18 33.51 7.47
CA GLU A 27 34.96 33.91 6.78
C GLU A 27 34.65 35.40 7.00
N SER A 28 34.48 36.14 5.91
CA SER A 28 33.82 37.45 5.92
C SER A 28 32.30 37.27 5.73
N PRO A 29 31.44 38.03 6.42
CA PRO A 29 30.01 37.77 6.45
C PRO A 29 29.38 38.15 5.10
N THR A 30 28.99 37.14 4.33
CA THR A 30 28.21 37.34 3.11
C THR A 30 26.74 37.20 3.48
N THR A 31 26.01 38.32 3.51
CA THR A 31 24.56 38.35 3.66
C THR A 31 23.90 37.65 2.48
N VAL A 32 23.44 36.41 2.68
CA VAL A 32 22.62 35.69 1.70
C VAL A 32 21.16 36.12 1.86
N SER A 33 20.72 37.06 1.02
CA SER A 33 19.31 37.36 0.84
C SER A 33 18.65 36.17 0.11
N SER A 34 17.87 35.38 0.85
CA SER A 34 17.09 34.28 0.28
C SER A 34 15.87 34.86 -0.45
N THR A 35 15.95 34.97 -1.78
CA THR A 35 14.77 35.33 -2.59
C THR A 35 14.06 34.04 -3.00
N THR A 36 13.00 33.67 -2.28
CA THR A 36 12.10 32.59 -2.70
C THR A 36 11.30 33.04 -3.91
N THR A 37 11.59 32.51 -5.10
CA THR A 37 10.76 32.73 -6.28
C THR A 37 9.62 31.70 -6.29
N VAL A 38 8.41 32.14 -5.96
CA VAL A 38 7.19 31.36 -6.21
C VAL A 38 6.78 31.58 -7.66
N ILE A 39 6.94 30.57 -8.52
CA ILE A 39 6.43 30.62 -9.89
C ILE A 39 4.94 30.26 -9.85
N ALA A 40 4.08 31.27 -9.88
CA ALA A 40 2.66 31.10 -10.17
C ALA A 40 2.47 31.00 -11.70
N VAL A 41 2.00 29.85 -12.19
CA VAL A 41 1.54 29.74 -13.58
C VAL A 41 0.21 30.50 -13.66
N THR A 42 0.25 31.71 -14.23
CA THR A 42 -0.96 32.47 -14.56
C THR A 42 -1.03 32.64 -16.07
N ASN A 43 -2.20 32.37 -16.64
CA ASN A 43 -2.49 32.56 -18.06
C ASN A 43 -2.46 34.07 -18.39
N GLY A 44 -1.30 34.58 -18.81
CA GLY A 44 -1.23 35.64 -19.80
C GLY A 44 -1.51 37.10 -19.37
N GLU A 45 -1.31 37.51 -18.12
CA GLU A 45 -1.35 38.94 -17.75
C GLU A 45 -0.12 39.39 -16.93
N LYS A 46 0.34 40.63 -17.18
CA LYS A 46 1.58 41.21 -16.61
C LYS A 46 1.42 41.55 -15.11
N PRO A 47 2.46 41.37 -14.27
CA PRO A 47 2.34 41.60 -12.82
C PRO A 47 2.40 43.08 -12.44
N VAL A 48 1.55 43.48 -11.48
CA VAL A 48 1.61 44.76 -10.74
C VAL A 48 2.27 44.50 -9.38
N GLU A 49 3.17 45.39 -8.99
CA GLU A 49 4.00 45.32 -7.77
C GLU A 49 3.17 45.61 -6.50
N VAL A 50 3.24 44.72 -5.50
CA VAL A 50 2.57 44.89 -4.19
C VAL A 50 3.62 44.74 -3.07
N THR A 51 3.82 45.80 -2.30
CA THR A 51 4.73 45.86 -1.14
C THR A 51 4.11 45.16 0.09
N PRO A 52 4.84 44.31 0.84
CA PRO A 52 4.29 43.67 2.04
C PRO A 52 4.41 44.58 3.28
N ALA A 53 3.30 44.73 4.01
CA ALA A 53 3.24 45.41 5.30
C ALA A 53 3.57 44.44 6.45
N THR A 54 4.47 44.87 7.34
CA THR A 54 4.85 44.16 8.57
C THR A 54 3.81 44.43 9.67
N VAL A 55 3.22 43.38 10.25
CA VAL A 55 2.41 43.49 11.48
C VAL A 55 3.08 42.67 12.57
N ALA A 56 3.52 43.35 13.63
CA ALA A 56 4.02 42.77 14.86
C ALA A 56 2.85 42.53 15.84
N THR A 57 2.77 41.34 16.42
CA THR A 57 1.91 41.03 17.58
C THR A 57 2.76 40.82 18.83
N PRO A 58 2.44 41.46 19.97
CA PRO A 58 3.23 41.34 21.19
C PRO A 58 2.87 40.08 22.00
N VAL A 59 3.91 39.53 22.64
CA VAL A 59 3.87 38.41 23.60
C VAL A 59 3.46 38.95 24.98
N THR A 60 2.55 38.25 25.68
CA THR A 60 2.30 38.46 27.12
C THR A 60 2.31 37.10 27.84
N PRO A 61 2.84 36.96 29.07
CA PRO A 61 3.26 35.67 29.63
C PRO A 61 2.16 34.93 30.41
N ALA A 62 2.44 33.63 30.60
CA ALA A 62 1.63 32.62 31.27
C ALA A 62 1.26 32.94 32.73
N THR A 63 0.11 32.44 33.16
CA THR A 63 -0.22 32.22 34.58
C THR A 63 -0.71 30.79 34.74
N ALA A 64 -0.04 30.05 35.63
CA ALA A 64 -0.34 28.68 35.99
C ALA A 64 -1.45 28.64 37.05
N GLU A 65 -2.46 27.78 36.88
CA GLU A 65 -3.41 27.45 37.92
C GLU A 65 -3.39 25.94 38.18
N LEU A 66 -2.88 25.57 39.36
CA LEU A 66 -2.92 24.23 39.93
C LEU A 66 -4.33 23.97 40.47
N VAL A 67 -4.95 22.85 40.09
CA VAL A 67 -6.09 22.29 40.83
C VAL A 67 -5.73 20.89 41.32
N GLN A 68 -5.71 20.74 42.65
CA GLN A 68 -5.52 19.49 43.39
C GLN A 68 -6.86 18.74 43.62
N PRO A 69 -6.82 17.43 43.95
CA PRO A 69 -7.98 16.55 43.89
C PRO A 69 -8.77 16.52 45.20
N ALA A 70 -10.09 16.30 45.12
CA ALA A 70 -10.95 16.07 46.28
C ALA A 70 -11.44 14.61 46.31
N THR A 71 -11.00 13.87 47.33
CA THR A 71 -11.54 12.60 47.81
C THR A 71 -12.33 12.83 49.09
N THR A 72 -13.60 12.45 49.17
CA THR A 72 -14.18 11.81 50.39
C THR A 72 -15.54 11.14 50.15
N ILE A 73 -15.80 10.18 51.05
CA ILE A 73 -16.73 9.06 51.13
C ILE A 73 -18.11 9.44 51.71
N ALA A 74 -19.18 8.79 51.22
CA ALA A 74 -20.31 8.32 52.05
C ALA A 74 -21.13 7.27 51.26
N GLY A 75 -21.23 6.05 51.79
CA GLY A 75 -22.05 4.97 51.22
C GLY A 75 -23.52 5.05 51.63
N ILE A 76 -24.38 4.43 50.84
CA ILE A 76 -25.61 3.71 51.22
C ILE A 76 -25.88 2.71 50.09
N GLU A 77 -25.96 1.44 50.47
CA GLU A 77 -26.36 0.30 49.65
C GLU A 77 -27.90 0.18 49.68
N LEU A 78 -28.55 -0.05 48.55
CA LEU A 78 -29.96 -0.45 48.52
C LEU A 78 -30.18 -1.56 47.49
N ALA A 79 -30.63 -2.70 48.00
CA ALA A 79 -30.96 -3.90 47.26
C ALA A 79 -32.25 -3.78 46.43
N THR A 80 -32.31 -4.67 45.43
CA THR A 80 -33.21 -4.89 44.29
C THR A 80 -34.74 -4.91 44.58
N PRO A 81 -35.59 -4.88 43.52
CA PRO A 81 -36.18 -6.16 43.11
C PRO A 81 -36.22 -6.42 41.59
N THR A 82 -36.03 -7.71 41.31
CA THR A 82 -36.27 -8.48 40.10
C THR A 82 -37.50 -8.07 39.29
N ALA A 83 -37.33 -7.83 37.99
CA ALA A 83 -38.42 -7.88 37.01
C ALA A 83 -38.09 -8.93 35.95
N THR A 84 -38.67 -10.11 36.13
CA THR A 84 -38.77 -11.19 35.15
C THR A 84 -39.75 -10.74 34.05
N ALA A 85 -39.28 -10.57 32.82
CA ALA A 85 -40.15 -10.43 31.66
C ALA A 85 -39.79 -11.52 30.65
N THR A 86 -40.56 -12.61 30.70
CA THR A 86 -40.56 -13.68 29.71
C THR A 86 -41.16 -13.17 28.39
N SER A 87 -40.54 -13.61 27.30
CA SER A 87 -40.73 -13.20 25.91
C SER A 87 -42.15 -13.40 25.38
N THR A 88 -42.52 -12.61 24.36
CA THR A 88 -43.25 -13.06 23.15
C THR A 88 -43.38 -11.92 22.14
N GLY A 89 -43.00 -12.16 20.88
CA GLY A 89 -43.43 -11.33 19.74
C GLY A 89 -42.33 -10.78 18.83
N SER A 90 -41.99 -11.55 17.80
CA SER A 90 -41.54 -11.13 16.46
C SER A 90 -40.63 -9.88 16.35
N SER A 91 -39.33 -10.07 16.21
CA SER A 91 -38.48 -9.03 15.59
C SER A 91 -37.83 -9.57 14.31
N LYS A 92 -38.30 -9.08 13.17
CA LYS A 92 -37.42 -8.93 12.03
C LYS A 92 -36.32 -7.94 12.44
N ALA A 93 -35.16 -8.51 12.80
CA ALA A 93 -33.84 -7.92 12.69
C ALA A 93 -33.66 -6.47 13.18
N ASN A 94 -33.48 -6.30 14.49
CA ASN A 94 -32.75 -5.15 15.03
C ASN A 94 -31.25 -5.38 14.76
N MET A 95 -30.83 -5.36 13.49
CA MET A 95 -29.41 -5.41 13.15
C MET A 95 -28.76 -4.11 13.61
N ASP A 96 -27.70 -4.23 14.41
CA ASP A 96 -26.81 -3.12 14.77
C ASP A 96 -26.55 -2.23 13.53
N PRO A 97 -26.90 -0.93 13.55
CA PRO A 97 -26.70 0.00 12.44
C PRO A 97 -25.29 -0.06 11.84
N ALA A 98 -24.26 -0.32 12.66
CA ALA A 98 -22.89 -0.49 12.20
C ALA A 98 -22.74 -1.71 11.27
N LEU A 99 -23.44 -2.81 11.56
CA LEU A 99 -23.40 -4.02 10.73
C LEU A 99 -24.13 -3.80 9.39
N ILE A 100 -25.18 -3.00 9.37
CA ILE A 100 -25.88 -2.63 8.12
C ILE A 100 -24.93 -1.82 7.24
N ASN A 101 -24.30 -0.77 7.79
CA ASN A 101 -23.34 0.07 7.08
C ASN A 101 -22.16 -0.76 6.55
N PHE A 102 -21.61 -1.66 7.37
CA PHE A 102 -20.56 -2.59 6.95
C PHE A 102 -20.98 -3.41 5.73
N LYS A 103 -22.17 -4.03 5.75
CA LYS A 103 -22.63 -4.89 4.65
C LYS A 103 -22.78 -4.10 3.35
N VAL A 104 -23.37 -2.92 3.40
CA VAL A 104 -23.53 -2.05 2.23
C VAL A 104 -22.16 -1.68 1.66
N LEU A 105 -21.26 -1.15 2.50
CA LEU A 105 -19.91 -0.78 2.07
C LEU A 105 -19.12 -1.98 1.56
N TYR A 106 -19.22 -3.14 2.22
CA TYR A 106 -18.56 -4.36 1.77
C TYR A 106 -19.02 -4.78 0.37
N VAL A 107 -20.34 -4.78 0.12
CA VAL A 107 -20.89 -5.08 -1.22
C VAL A 107 -20.42 -4.07 -2.26
N LEU A 108 -20.44 -2.76 -1.93
CA LEU A 108 -19.92 -1.72 -2.83
C LEU A 108 -18.44 -1.93 -3.14
N THR A 109 -17.62 -2.30 -2.15
CA THR A 109 -16.22 -2.64 -2.35
C THR A 109 -16.05 -3.83 -3.30
N GLN A 110 -16.89 -4.87 -3.19
CA GLN A 110 -16.84 -6.01 -4.10
C GLN A 110 -17.22 -5.63 -5.53
N LEU A 111 -18.31 -4.86 -5.69
CA LEU A 111 -18.76 -4.39 -7.00
C LEU A 111 -17.71 -3.49 -7.67
N CYS A 112 -17.11 -2.58 -6.90
CA CYS A 112 -15.98 -1.76 -7.35
C CYS A 112 -14.80 -2.64 -7.79
N GLY A 113 -14.41 -3.62 -6.96
CA GLY A 113 -13.42 -4.65 -7.23
C GLY A 113 -13.59 -5.36 -8.57
N LEU A 114 -14.77 -5.95 -8.78
CA LEU A 114 -15.12 -6.67 -10.00
C LEU A 114 -15.16 -5.74 -11.21
N THR A 115 -15.69 -4.52 -11.06
CA THR A 115 -15.73 -3.52 -12.13
C THR A 115 -14.33 -3.18 -12.62
N MET A 116 -13.37 -2.96 -11.72
CA MET A 116 -11.98 -2.70 -12.09
C MET A 116 -11.39 -3.81 -12.96
N ILE A 117 -11.60 -5.08 -12.60
CA ILE A 117 -11.11 -6.23 -13.37
C ILE A 117 -11.71 -6.25 -14.78
N VAL A 118 -13.03 -6.04 -14.88
CA VAL A 118 -13.73 -5.98 -16.17
C VAL A 118 -13.21 -4.83 -17.04
N LEU A 119 -13.01 -3.65 -16.46
CA LEU A 119 -12.52 -2.48 -17.18
C LEU A 119 -11.08 -2.67 -17.65
N VAL A 120 -10.19 -3.26 -16.84
CA VAL A 120 -8.81 -3.59 -17.25
C VAL A 120 -8.82 -4.61 -18.39
N GLY A 121 -9.64 -5.66 -18.29
CA GLY A 121 -9.80 -6.64 -19.38
C GLY A 121 -10.33 -6.00 -20.67
N THR A 122 -11.30 -5.10 -20.55
CA THR A 122 -11.86 -4.33 -21.68
C THR A 122 -10.81 -3.40 -22.29
N TRP A 123 -10.03 -2.72 -21.45
CA TRP A 123 -8.96 -1.83 -21.88
C TRP A 123 -7.91 -2.57 -22.70
N ILE A 124 -7.47 -3.73 -22.21
CA ILE A 124 -6.55 -4.63 -22.92
C ILE A 124 -7.15 -5.13 -24.23
N GLY A 125 -8.39 -5.65 -24.18
CA GLY A 125 -9.03 -6.27 -25.34
C GLY A 125 -9.36 -5.30 -26.45
N GLN A 126 -9.89 -4.11 -26.13
CA GLN A 126 -10.35 -3.14 -27.10
C GLN A 126 -9.26 -2.19 -27.59
N HIS A 127 -8.23 -1.92 -26.77
CA HIS A 127 -7.24 -0.89 -27.10
C HIS A 127 -5.80 -1.41 -27.26
N PHE A 128 -5.48 -2.61 -26.76
CA PHE A 128 -4.11 -3.15 -26.82
C PHE A 128 -3.97 -4.52 -27.47
N GLY A 129 -4.99 -4.98 -28.20
CA GLY A 129 -4.91 -6.20 -29.01
C GLY A 129 -4.99 -7.50 -28.21
N GLY A 130 -5.41 -7.46 -26.95
CA GLY A 130 -5.64 -8.64 -26.14
C GLY A 130 -4.40 -9.18 -25.44
N LEU A 131 -4.37 -10.50 -25.24
CA LEU A 131 -3.32 -11.22 -24.48
C LEU A 131 -2.53 -12.13 -25.41
N GLY A 132 -1.23 -12.26 -25.16
CA GLY A 132 -0.34 -13.10 -25.96
C GLY A 132 0.72 -13.80 -25.11
N GLY A 133 1.54 -14.63 -25.76
CA GLY A 133 2.71 -15.27 -25.15
C GLY A 133 4.01 -14.64 -25.61
N SER A 134 5.14 -15.27 -25.28
CA SER A 134 6.50 -14.80 -25.56
C SER A 134 6.82 -14.58 -27.04
N SER A 135 6.04 -15.15 -27.97
CA SER A 135 6.17 -14.86 -29.40
C SER A 135 5.74 -13.45 -29.78
N ASN A 136 4.95 -12.77 -28.95
CA ASN A 136 4.57 -11.37 -29.12
C ASN A 136 4.74 -10.61 -27.80
N PRO A 137 5.95 -10.07 -27.53
CA PRO A 137 6.28 -9.39 -26.28
C PRO A 137 5.33 -8.25 -25.92
N LYS A 138 4.76 -7.54 -26.91
CA LYS A 138 3.80 -6.44 -26.68
C LYS A 138 2.49 -6.94 -26.10
N LEU A 139 1.99 -8.09 -26.56
CA LEU A 139 0.76 -8.70 -26.04
C LEU A 139 1.01 -9.47 -24.74
N GLU A 140 2.20 -10.06 -24.56
CA GLU A 140 2.60 -10.68 -23.29
C GLU A 140 2.58 -9.67 -22.13
N PHE A 141 3.04 -8.43 -22.37
CA PHE A 141 2.99 -7.35 -21.37
C PHE A 141 1.59 -7.18 -20.76
N ASN A 142 0.52 -7.37 -21.55
CA ASN A 142 -0.85 -7.09 -21.10
C ASN A 142 -1.32 -8.02 -19.96
N TRP A 143 -0.66 -9.17 -19.75
CA TRP A 143 -0.88 -9.98 -18.55
C TRP A 143 -0.48 -9.26 -17.27
N HIS A 144 0.51 -8.37 -17.32
CA HIS A 144 1.00 -7.63 -16.17
C HIS A 144 -0.09 -6.79 -15.49
N PRO A 145 -0.71 -5.78 -16.14
CA PRO A 145 -1.78 -5.01 -15.51
C PRO A 145 -2.97 -5.89 -15.13
N LEU A 146 -3.34 -6.91 -15.92
CA LEU A 146 -4.47 -7.78 -15.60
C LEU A 146 -4.25 -8.57 -14.30
N PHE A 147 -3.13 -9.28 -14.19
CA PHE A 147 -2.84 -10.10 -13.02
C PHE A 147 -2.42 -9.28 -11.80
N MET A 148 -1.80 -8.10 -11.97
CA MET A 148 -1.61 -7.16 -10.86
C MET A 148 -2.95 -6.68 -10.30
N THR A 149 -3.93 -6.40 -11.16
CA THR A 149 -5.28 -6.00 -10.74
C THR A 149 -6.00 -7.11 -9.98
N ILE A 150 -6.00 -8.33 -10.53
CA ILE A 150 -6.68 -9.47 -9.92
C ILE A 150 -5.99 -9.88 -8.62
N GLY A 151 -4.69 -10.17 -8.68
CA GLY A 151 -3.93 -10.69 -7.54
C GLY A 151 -3.58 -9.60 -6.53
N PHE A 152 -2.82 -8.61 -6.97
CA PHE A 152 -2.13 -7.67 -6.08
C PHE A 152 -3.00 -6.48 -5.63
N ILE A 153 -4.17 -6.29 -6.24
CA ILE A 153 -5.17 -5.33 -5.78
C ILE A 153 -6.41 -6.04 -5.23
N TYR A 154 -7.15 -6.75 -6.07
CA TYR A 154 -8.47 -7.27 -5.68
C TYR A 154 -8.40 -8.41 -4.65
N LEU A 155 -7.60 -9.46 -4.91
CA LEU A 155 -7.45 -10.58 -3.97
C LEU A 155 -6.71 -10.14 -2.69
N TYR A 156 -5.68 -9.29 -2.82
CA TYR A 156 -5.00 -8.71 -1.65
C TYR A 156 -6.01 -7.96 -0.76
N GLY A 157 -6.77 -7.01 -1.31
CA GLY A 157 -7.78 -6.25 -0.55
C GLY A 157 -8.84 -7.14 0.10
N ASN A 158 -9.31 -8.18 -0.61
CA ASN A 158 -10.26 -9.14 -0.06
C ASN A 158 -9.68 -9.98 1.07
N SER A 159 -8.42 -10.39 0.97
CA SER A 159 -7.74 -11.12 2.03
C SER A 159 -7.60 -10.27 3.30
N ILE A 160 -7.33 -8.96 3.17
CA ILE A 160 -7.30 -8.01 4.30
C ILE A 160 -8.67 -7.99 5.01
N LEU A 161 -9.77 -8.01 4.25
CA LEU A 161 -11.12 -7.91 4.80
C LEU A 161 -11.72 -9.23 5.27
N ILE A 162 -11.07 -10.37 5.04
CA ILE A 162 -11.67 -11.70 5.26
C ILE A 162 -12.20 -11.90 6.70
N TYR A 163 -11.46 -11.44 7.71
CA TYR A 163 -11.88 -11.55 9.11
C TYR A 163 -13.10 -10.69 9.45
N ARG A 164 -13.34 -9.63 8.68
CA ARG A 164 -14.46 -8.69 8.87
C ARG A 164 -15.68 -9.14 8.06
N GLY A 165 -15.48 -9.53 6.80
CA GLY A 165 -16.53 -10.04 5.91
C GLY A 165 -17.15 -11.34 6.41
N PHE A 166 -16.34 -12.25 6.96
CA PHE A 166 -16.78 -13.57 7.43
C PHE A 166 -16.68 -13.69 8.95
N ARG A 167 -17.17 -12.65 9.66
CA ARG A 167 -17.04 -12.51 11.13
C ARG A 167 -17.60 -13.67 11.95
N THR A 168 -18.59 -14.40 11.45
CA THR A 168 -19.21 -15.55 12.14
C THR A 168 -18.50 -16.88 11.88
N THR A 169 -17.48 -16.89 11.01
CA THR A 169 -16.73 -18.10 10.68
C THR A 169 -15.68 -18.41 11.76
N ARG A 170 -15.38 -19.69 11.94
CA ARG A 170 -14.35 -20.20 12.85
C ARG A 170 -12.97 -19.59 12.55
N LYS A 171 -12.23 -19.19 13.60
CA LYS A 171 -10.94 -18.48 13.46
C LYS A 171 -9.90 -19.27 12.66
N LYS A 172 -9.84 -20.61 12.81
CA LYS A 172 -8.92 -21.47 12.03
C LYS A 172 -9.22 -21.41 10.53
N THR A 173 -10.48 -21.48 10.14
CA THR A 173 -10.91 -21.38 8.74
C THR A 173 -10.58 -20.00 8.17
N LEU A 174 -10.80 -18.93 8.93
CA LEU A 174 -10.43 -17.57 8.50
C LEU A 174 -8.93 -17.42 8.27
N LYS A 175 -8.10 -17.96 9.17
CA LYS A 175 -6.64 -17.97 9.01
C LYS A 175 -6.18 -18.71 7.75
N LEU A 176 -6.74 -19.90 7.51
CA LEU A 176 -6.44 -20.68 6.31
C LEU A 176 -6.92 -19.97 5.04
N THR A 177 -8.09 -19.33 5.08
CA THR A 177 -8.64 -18.58 3.93
C THR A 177 -7.80 -17.35 3.64
N HIS A 178 -7.40 -16.59 4.66
CA HIS A 178 -6.51 -15.44 4.54
C HIS A 178 -5.17 -15.85 3.89
N ALA A 179 -4.52 -16.88 4.41
CA ALA A 179 -3.28 -17.40 3.83
C ALA A 179 -3.49 -17.94 2.40
N GLY A 180 -4.58 -18.66 2.16
CA GLY A 180 -4.96 -19.20 0.85
C GLY A 180 -5.18 -18.13 -0.23
N ILE A 181 -5.85 -17.04 0.12
CA ILE A 181 -6.05 -15.92 -0.81
C ILE A 181 -4.72 -15.20 -1.08
N HIS A 182 -3.88 -14.98 -0.06
CA HIS A 182 -2.57 -14.36 -0.26
C HIS A 182 -1.64 -15.20 -1.13
N ILE A 183 -1.62 -16.54 -1.00
CA ILE A 183 -0.80 -17.38 -1.89
C ILE A 183 -1.31 -17.37 -3.33
N ALA A 184 -2.63 -17.35 -3.54
CA ALA A 184 -3.20 -17.18 -4.87
C ALA A 184 -2.83 -15.82 -5.49
N ALA A 185 -2.91 -14.74 -4.71
CA ALA A 185 -2.45 -13.41 -5.11
C ALA A 185 -0.95 -13.39 -5.44
N PHE A 186 -0.12 -14.08 -4.65
CA PHE A 186 1.31 -14.20 -4.88
C PHE A 186 1.62 -14.87 -6.22
N ILE A 187 0.98 -16.01 -6.51
CA ILE A 187 1.18 -16.75 -7.75
C ILE A 187 0.85 -15.87 -8.97
N LEU A 188 -0.30 -15.18 -8.94
CA LEU A 188 -0.66 -14.24 -10.02
C LEU A 188 0.35 -13.10 -10.17
N THR A 189 0.84 -12.56 -9.05
CA THR A 189 1.85 -11.48 -9.04
C THR A 189 3.18 -11.96 -9.65
N VAL A 190 3.64 -13.16 -9.32
CA VAL A 190 4.87 -13.74 -9.91
C VAL A 190 4.71 -13.93 -11.41
N ILE A 191 3.56 -14.44 -11.87
CA ILE A 191 3.28 -14.57 -13.31
C ILE A 191 3.27 -13.20 -13.98
N ALA A 192 2.62 -12.19 -13.37
CA ALA A 192 2.57 -10.82 -13.88
C ALA A 192 3.96 -10.17 -14.00
N LEU A 193 4.85 -10.43 -13.04
CA LEU A 193 6.23 -9.94 -13.08
C LEU A 193 7.04 -10.64 -14.18
N LYS A 194 6.93 -11.97 -14.27
CA LYS A 194 7.55 -12.74 -15.36
C LYS A 194 7.17 -12.15 -16.71
N THR A 195 5.88 -11.88 -16.96
CA THR A 195 5.42 -11.39 -18.26
C THR A 195 5.96 -10.01 -18.64
N VAL A 196 6.21 -9.11 -17.67
CA VAL A 196 6.82 -7.80 -17.97
C VAL A 196 8.33 -7.91 -18.19
N PHE A 197 9.04 -8.72 -17.38
CA PHE A 197 10.46 -8.98 -17.61
C PHE A 197 10.71 -9.63 -18.97
N ASP A 198 9.91 -10.64 -19.33
CA ASP A 198 10.00 -11.30 -20.62
C ASP A 198 9.65 -10.35 -21.76
N SER A 199 8.58 -9.55 -21.61
CA SER A 199 8.21 -8.54 -22.61
C SER A 199 9.35 -7.57 -22.90
N HIS A 200 10.06 -7.11 -21.87
CA HIS A 200 11.20 -6.20 -22.02
C HIS A 200 12.42 -6.89 -22.63
N ASN A 201 12.75 -8.09 -22.16
CA ASN A 201 13.94 -8.83 -22.59
C ASN A 201 13.82 -9.35 -24.02
N LEU A 202 12.61 -9.75 -24.43
CA LEU A 202 12.32 -10.29 -25.77
C LEU A 202 11.96 -9.21 -26.79
N ALA A 203 11.82 -7.95 -26.37
CA ALA A 203 11.65 -6.82 -27.29
C ALA A 203 12.89 -6.66 -28.19
N SER A 204 12.69 -6.08 -29.37
CA SER A 204 13.78 -5.79 -30.32
C SER A 204 13.75 -4.31 -30.70
N PRO A 205 14.73 -3.50 -30.25
CA PRO A 205 15.78 -3.86 -29.28
C PRO A 205 15.21 -4.12 -27.87
N PRO A 206 15.95 -4.82 -26.98
CA PRO A 206 15.52 -5.05 -25.61
C PRO A 206 15.29 -3.75 -24.83
N ILE A 207 14.28 -3.74 -23.98
CA ILE A 207 13.92 -2.59 -23.14
C ILE A 207 14.64 -2.76 -21.78
N PRO A 208 15.34 -1.73 -21.27
CA PRO A 208 15.96 -1.80 -19.95
C PRO A 208 14.93 -2.08 -18.83
N ASN A 209 15.32 -2.89 -17.85
CA ASN A 209 14.48 -3.19 -16.69
C ASN A 209 14.79 -2.27 -15.51
N MET A 210 13.81 -2.14 -14.60
CA MET A 210 13.99 -1.55 -13.26
C MET A 210 14.51 -0.09 -13.23
N TYR A 211 14.20 0.73 -14.23
CA TYR A 211 14.64 2.15 -14.26
C TYR A 211 13.55 3.14 -13.83
N SER A 212 12.27 2.71 -13.78
CA SER A 212 11.16 3.60 -13.44
C SER A 212 10.80 3.57 -11.96
N LEU A 213 10.22 4.67 -11.44
CA LEU A 213 9.73 4.72 -10.06
C LEU A 213 8.60 3.70 -9.82
N HIS A 214 7.75 3.47 -10.83
CA HIS A 214 6.75 2.40 -10.79
C HIS A 214 7.40 1.04 -10.48
N SER A 215 8.49 0.70 -11.17
CA SER A 215 9.19 -0.58 -11.00
C SER A 215 9.86 -0.71 -9.62
N TRP A 216 10.47 0.35 -9.10
CA TRP A 216 11.11 0.35 -7.78
C TRP A 216 10.10 0.17 -6.65
N LEU A 217 9.03 0.96 -6.66
CA LEU A 217 7.98 0.87 -5.65
C LEU A 217 7.14 -0.40 -5.81
N GLY A 218 6.91 -0.85 -7.04
CA GLY A 218 6.22 -2.10 -7.34
C GLY A 218 6.97 -3.31 -6.79
N LEU A 219 8.28 -3.43 -7.08
CA LEU A 219 9.09 -4.52 -6.55
C LEU A 219 9.22 -4.44 -5.02
N SER A 220 9.34 -3.23 -4.46
CA SER A 220 9.33 -3.03 -3.01
C SER A 220 8.04 -3.53 -2.35
N ALA A 221 6.88 -3.24 -2.96
CA ALA A 221 5.58 -3.75 -2.48
C ALA A 221 5.52 -5.28 -2.53
N VAL A 222 6.03 -5.91 -3.59
CA VAL A 222 6.07 -7.38 -3.72
C VAL A 222 7.00 -8.00 -2.68
N ILE A 223 8.15 -7.39 -2.39
CA ILE A 223 9.07 -7.84 -1.35
C ILE A 223 8.39 -7.73 0.03
N ILE A 224 7.78 -6.60 0.36
CA ILE A 224 7.05 -6.40 1.62
C ILE A 224 5.93 -7.44 1.75
N PHE A 225 5.15 -7.65 0.70
CA PHE A 225 4.08 -8.65 0.67
C PHE A 225 4.63 -10.06 0.95
N SER A 226 5.74 -10.43 0.31
CA SER A 226 6.38 -11.74 0.47
C SER A 226 6.88 -11.96 1.90
N LEU A 227 7.56 -10.95 2.46
CA LEU A 227 8.03 -10.96 3.84
C LEU A 227 6.85 -11.04 4.83
N GLN A 228 5.76 -10.30 4.57
CA GLN A 228 4.54 -10.36 5.38
C GLN A 228 3.86 -11.73 5.30
N TYR A 229 3.84 -12.36 4.14
CA TYR A 229 3.28 -13.70 3.98
C TYR A 229 4.08 -14.72 4.80
N VAL A 230 5.41 -14.74 4.65
CA VAL A 230 6.28 -15.69 5.39
C VAL A 230 6.20 -15.44 6.90
N ALA A 231 6.36 -14.19 7.34
CA ALA A 231 6.30 -13.83 8.76
C ALA A 231 4.92 -14.13 9.36
N GLY A 232 3.84 -13.80 8.65
CA GLY A 232 2.47 -14.08 9.08
C GLY A 232 2.15 -15.57 9.13
N PHE A 233 2.62 -16.35 8.15
CA PHE A 233 2.46 -17.80 8.13
C PHE A 233 3.17 -18.45 9.34
N VAL A 234 4.44 -18.13 9.56
CA VAL A 234 5.24 -18.67 10.67
C VAL A 234 4.66 -18.23 12.03
N ALA A 235 4.28 -16.97 12.17
CA ALA A 235 3.81 -16.44 13.45
C ALA A 235 2.40 -16.92 13.82
N PHE A 236 1.47 -16.94 12.85
CA PHE A 236 0.04 -17.10 13.11
C PHE A 236 -0.59 -18.39 12.59
N LEU A 237 0.12 -19.19 11.78
CA LEU A 237 -0.42 -20.42 11.20
C LEU A 237 0.39 -21.68 11.60
N ALA A 238 1.62 -21.83 11.08
CA ALA A 238 2.46 -23.00 11.32
C ALA A 238 3.95 -22.66 11.09
N PRO A 239 4.89 -23.15 11.94
CA PRO A 239 4.67 -23.94 13.15
C PRO A 239 4.04 -23.13 14.31
N GLY A 240 3.95 -21.81 14.16
CA GLY A 240 3.49 -20.90 15.21
C GLY A 240 4.63 -20.50 16.14
N VAL A 241 4.61 -19.26 16.61
CA VAL A 241 5.54 -18.76 17.63
C VAL A 241 4.87 -18.67 19.01
N ARG A 242 5.66 -18.46 20.08
CA ARG A 242 5.14 -18.24 21.44
C ARG A 242 4.21 -17.02 21.49
N GLU A 243 3.24 -17.03 22.41
CA GLU A 243 2.17 -16.04 22.45
C GLU A 243 2.67 -14.60 22.64
N ASN A 244 3.71 -14.38 23.45
CA ASN A 244 4.35 -13.07 23.64
C ASN A 244 4.85 -12.46 22.31
N TYR A 245 5.44 -13.28 21.43
CA TYR A 245 5.87 -12.84 20.11
C TYR A 245 4.69 -12.57 19.18
N ARG A 246 3.60 -13.36 19.26
CA ARG A 246 2.39 -13.10 18.46
C ARG A 246 1.76 -11.76 18.81
N ILE A 247 1.69 -11.43 20.10
CA ILE A 247 1.18 -10.15 20.59
C ILE A 247 2.05 -9.00 20.07
N ALA A 248 3.37 -9.13 20.11
CA ALA A 248 4.30 -8.11 19.59
C ALA A 248 4.27 -7.95 18.07
N LEU A 249 4.10 -9.05 17.31
CA LEU A 249 4.10 -9.05 15.84
C LEU A 249 2.76 -8.61 15.24
N MET A 250 1.65 -8.76 15.95
CA MET A 250 0.31 -8.45 15.43
C MET A 250 0.16 -7.00 14.94
N PRO A 251 0.57 -5.95 15.69
CA PRO A 251 0.49 -4.57 15.21
C PRO A 251 1.34 -4.34 13.96
N LEU A 252 2.55 -4.93 13.90
CA LEU A 252 3.44 -4.82 12.74
C LEU A 252 2.85 -5.50 11.51
N HIS A 253 2.27 -6.69 11.67
CA HIS A 253 1.64 -7.43 10.59
C HIS A 253 0.45 -6.65 9.99
N ILE A 254 -0.38 -6.04 10.84
CA ILE A 254 -1.51 -5.20 10.39
C ILE A 254 -0.98 -3.95 9.67
N TYR A 255 -0.02 -3.24 10.26
CA TYR A 255 0.53 -2.01 9.69
C TYR A 255 1.16 -2.28 8.32
N PHE A 256 2.13 -3.21 8.24
CA PHE A 256 2.82 -3.50 6.99
C PHE A 256 1.91 -4.19 5.96
N GLY A 257 0.89 -4.94 6.40
CA GLY A 257 -0.14 -5.48 5.53
C GLY A 257 -0.95 -4.39 4.83
N LEU A 258 -1.34 -3.33 5.54
CA LEU A 258 -2.04 -2.17 4.96
C LEU A 258 -1.09 -1.26 4.17
N PHE A 259 0.11 -1.01 4.67
CA PHE A 259 1.14 -0.21 3.99
C PHE A 259 1.50 -0.83 2.63
N GLY A 260 1.76 -2.14 2.59
CA GLY A 260 2.05 -2.86 1.35
C GLY A 260 0.90 -2.79 0.35
N PHE A 261 -0.35 -2.85 0.82
CA PHE A 261 -1.54 -2.69 -0.03
C PHE A 261 -1.67 -1.27 -0.60
N VAL A 262 -1.49 -0.23 0.22
CA VAL A 262 -1.49 1.17 -0.25
C VAL A 262 -0.35 1.42 -1.25
N LEU A 263 0.83 0.86 -0.99
CA LEU A 263 1.96 0.95 -1.91
C LEU A 263 1.68 0.22 -3.24
N ALA A 264 0.97 -0.91 -3.21
CA ALA A 264 0.50 -1.61 -4.40
C ALA A 264 -0.47 -0.75 -5.23
N ILE A 265 -1.44 -0.08 -4.59
CA ILE A 265 -2.34 0.87 -5.26
C ILE A 265 -1.53 2.00 -5.90
N ALA A 266 -0.62 2.64 -5.15
CA ALA A 266 0.22 3.72 -5.66
C ALA A 266 1.05 3.28 -6.87
N SER A 267 1.73 2.12 -6.77
CA SER A 267 2.48 1.53 -7.89
C SER A 267 1.60 1.28 -9.10
N ALA A 268 0.40 0.74 -8.91
CA ALA A 268 -0.51 0.47 -10.02
C ALA A 268 -1.01 1.76 -10.72
N LEU A 269 -1.22 2.85 -9.99
CA LEU A 269 -1.53 4.17 -10.58
C LEU A 269 -0.38 4.68 -11.45
N MET A 270 0.86 4.57 -10.96
CA MET A 270 2.04 4.91 -11.76
C MET A 270 2.15 4.04 -13.01
N GLY A 271 1.93 2.72 -12.89
CA GLY A 271 1.98 1.79 -14.01
C GLY A 271 0.89 2.04 -15.07
N LEU A 272 -0.34 2.36 -14.64
CA LEU A 272 -1.40 2.80 -15.57
C LEU A 272 -1.02 4.09 -16.29
N THR A 273 -0.47 5.06 -15.56
CA THR A 273 -0.05 6.35 -16.12
C THR A 273 1.09 6.18 -17.13
N GLU A 274 2.14 5.43 -16.78
CA GLU A 274 3.24 5.07 -17.68
C GLU A 274 2.73 4.40 -18.95
N LYS A 275 1.89 3.36 -18.82
CA LYS A 275 1.33 2.65 -19.98
C LYS A 275 0.46 3.56 -20.84
N ALA A 276 -0.37 4.41 -20.26
CA ALA A 276 -1.20 5.36 -21.01
C ALA A 276 -0.34 6.35 -21.80
N ILE A 277 0.68 6.94 -21.17
CA ILE A 277 1.61 7.87 -21.83
C ILE A 277 2.36 7.19 -22.98
N PHE A 278 2.84 5.96 -22.79
CA PHE A 278 3.66 5.28 -23.79
C PHE A 278 2.86 4.66 -24.94
N ALA A 279 1.64 4.18 -24.68
CA ALA A 279 0.87 3.39 -25.66
C ALA A 279 -0.28 4.16 -26.32
N VAL A 280 -0.80 5.23 -25.70
CA VAL A 280 -1.94 6.01 -26.23
C VAL A 280 -1.40 7.26 -26.94
N THR A 281 -0.92 7.07 -28.17
CA THR A 281 -0.24 8.12 -28.93
C THR A 281 -1.05 8.68 -30.10
N ASN A 282 -2.03 7.94 -30.63
CA ASN A 282 -2.81 8.33 -31.80
C ASN A 282 -4.32 8.03 -31.60
N PRO A 283 -5.15 9.04 -31.24
CA PRO A 283 -4.74 10.40 -30.89
C PRO A 283 -3.97 10.43 -29.54
N PRO A 284 -3.19 11.49 -29.26
CA PRO A 284 -2.34 11.52 -28.07
C PRO A 284 -3.15 11.52 -26.79
N TYR A 285 -2.60 10.93 -25.72
CA TYR A 285 -3.27 10.82 -24.42
C TYR A 285 -3.84 12.14 -23.88
N SER A 286 -3.15 13.27 -24.11
CA SER A 286 -3.59 14.61 -23.72
C SER A 286 -4.92 15.06 -24.35
N SER A 287 -5.31 14.47 -25.48
CA SER A 287 -6.62 14.72 -26.12
C SER A 287 -7.77 13.92 -25.49
N LEU A 288 -7.50 13.14 -24.43
CA LEU A 288 -8.45 12.27 -23.74
C LEU A 288 -9.22 11.32 -24.68
N PRO A 289 -8.54 10.50 -25.50
CA PRO A 289 -9.21 9.44 -26.24
C PRO A 289 -9.85 8.42 -25.29
N THR A 290 -10.76 7.61 -25.84
CA THR A 290 -11.47 6.55 -25.10
C THR A 290 -10.53 5.63 -24.31
N ALA A 291 -9.39 5.23 -24.89
CA ALA A 291 -8.38 4.44 -24.21
C ALA A 291 -7.75 5.16 -22.99
N GLY A 292 -7.56 6.47 -23.09
CA GLY A 292 -7.04 7.31 -22.01
C GLY A 292 -8.07 7.59 -20.92
N VAL A 293 -9.32 7.87 -21.32
CA VAL A 293 -10.44 8.03 -20.37
C VAL A 293 -10.64 6.74 -19.57
N LEU A 294 -10.63 5.59 -20.23
CA LEU A 294 -10.78 4.29 -19.57
C LEU A 294 -9.63 4.02 -18.59
N ALA A 295 -8.39 4.33 -18.95
CA ALA A 295 -7.25 4.23 -18.04
C ALA A 295 -7.44 5.10 -16.78
N ASN A 296 -7.89 6.36 -16.94
CA ASN A 296 -8.16 7.25 -15.82
C ASN A 296 -9.29 6.76 -14.92
N VAL A 297 -10.39 6.26 -15.50
CA VAL A 297 -11.51 5.70 -14.74
C VAL A 297 -11.05 4.48 -13.93
N ILE A 298 -10.25 3.59 -14.52
CA ILE A 298 -9.65 2.45 -13.80
C ILE A 298 -8.80 2.96 -12.62
N GLY A 299 -7.94 3.96 -12.85
CA GLY A 299 -7.11 4.56 -11.79
C GLY A 299 -7.94 5.16 -10.65
N VAL A 300 -9.01 5.90 -10.95
CA VAL A 300 -9.93 6.42 -9.92
C VAL A 300 -10.57 5.29 -9.13
N LEU A 301 -11.01 4.22 -9.80
CA LEU A 301 -11.57 3.06 -9.11
C LEU A 301 -10.54 2.35 -8.22
N TYR A 302 -9.26 2.30 -8.60
CA TYR A 302 -8.20 1.74 -7.74
C TYR A 302 -8.11 2.52 -6.43
N VAL A 303 -8.16 3.84 -6.50
CA VAL A 303 -8.16 4.72 -5.32
C VAL A 303 -9.42 4.49 -4.48
N VAL A 304 -10.60 4.46 -5.10
CA VAL A 304 -11.87 4.23 -4.38
C VAL A 304 -11.89 2.87 -3.69
N PHE A 305 -11.51 1.80 -4.40
CA PHE A 305 -11.41 0.47 -3.83
C PHE A 305 -10.39 0.42 -2.69
N GLY A 306 -9.20 0.99 -2.90
CA GLY A 306 -8.15 1.06 -1.89
C GLY A 306 -8.62 1.77 -0.62
N ALA A 307 -9.26 2.94 -0.76
CA ALA A 307 -9.82 3.70 0.35
C ALA A 307 -10.92 2.94 1.09
N LEU A 308 -11.83 2.28 0.37
CA LEU A 308 -12.89 1.45 0.97
C LEU A 308 -12.31 0.27 1.75
N VAL A 309 -11.31 -0.43 1.20
CA VAL A 309 -10.63 -1.54 1.88
C VAL A 309 -9.94 -1.04 3.15
N VAL A 310 -9.17 0.06 3.09
CA VAL A 310 -8.50 0.62 4.26
C VAL A 310 -9.52 1.06 5.32
N TYR A 311 -10.59 1.74 4.94
CA TYR A 311 -11.65 2.16 5.86
C TYR A 311 -12.31 0.96 6.54
N LEU A 312 -12.76 -0.02 5.76
CA LEU A 312 -13.38 -1.25 6.29
C LEU A 312 -12.41 -2.02 7.20
N ALA A 313 -11.11 -2.02 6.89
CA ALA A 313 -10.06 -2.70 7.64
C ALA A 313 -9.65 -1.98 8.94
N THR A 314 -9.90 -0.68 9.06
CA THR A 314 -9.45 0.15 10.20
C THR A 314 -10.57 0.53 11.15
N GLU A 315 -11.83 0.57 10.70
CA GLU A 315 -13.00 0.91 11.53
C GLU A 315 -13.14 -0.06 12.73
N PRO A 316 -12.97 0.39 13.99
CA PRO A 316 -13.04 -0.48 15.16
C PRO A 316 -14.36 -1.24 15.29
N ALA A 317 -15.50 -0.63 14.90
CA ALA A 317 -16.82 -1.24 15.00
C ALA A 317 -16.96 -2.51 14.14
N TYR A 318 -16.18 -2.64 13.06
CA TYR A 318 -16.24 -3.81 12.17
C TYR A 318 -15.23 -4.90 12.53
N LYS A 319 -14.42 -4.71 13.58
CA LYS A 319 -13.47 -5.72 14.04
C LYS A 319 -14.20 -6.97 14.52
N ARG A 320 -13.72 -8.15 14.12
CA ARG A 320 -14.30 -9.43 14.55
C ARG A 320 -14.19 -9.58 16.06
N LYS A 321 -15.32 -9.85 16.71
CA LYS A 321 -15.38 -10.25 18.12
C LYS A 321 -15.12 -11.76 18.24
N PRO A 322 -14.45 -12.25 19.30
CA PRO A 322 -14.34 -13.68 19.57
C PRO A 322 -15.73 -14.33 19.63
N ILE A 323 -15.87 -15.52 19.05
CA ILE A 323 -17.10 -16.33 19.20
C ILE A 323 -16.87 -17.43 20.25
N PRO A 324 -17.92 -17.96 20.91
CA PRO A 324 -17.77 -18.95 21.99
C PRO A 324 -16.96 -20.21 21.60
N GLU A 325 -17.05 -20.62 20.33
CA GLU A 325 -16.28 -21.74 19.79
C GLU A 325 -14.76 -21.47 19.75
N ASP A 326 -14.34 -20.21 19.63
CA ASP A 326 -12.92 -19.85 19.69
C ASP A 326 -12.36 -19.98 21.11
N THR A 327 -13.21 -19.79 22.14
CA THR A 327 -12.82 -19.86 23.56
C THR A 327 -12.85 -21.28 24.12
N ALA A 328 -13.74 -22.15 23.64
CA ALA A 328 -13.78 -23.56 24.07
C ALA A 328 -12.47 -24.30 23.74
N LEU A 329 -11.80 -23.93 22.65
CA LEU A 329 -10.50 -24.48 22.25
C LEU A 329 -9.35 -23.99 23.15
N LEU A 330 -9.47 -22.80 23.77
CA LEU A 330 -8.46 -22.32 24.73
C LEU A 330 -8.52 -23.14 26.01
N ASN A 331 -9.73 -23.44 26.49
CA ASN A 331 -9.94 -24.22 27.71
C ASN A 331 -9.59 -25.71 27.55
N SER A 332 -9.79 -26.30 26.36
CA SER A 332 -9.38 -27.69 26.12
C SER A 332 -7.87 -27.86 25.94
N SER A 333 -7.16 -26.78 25.58
CA SER A 333 -5.70 -26.79 25.42
C SER A 333 -4.98 -26.67 26.77
N SER A 334 -5.60 -26.00 27.75
CA SER A 334 -5.05 -25.81 29.10
C SER A 334 -5.34 -26.97 30.07
N VAL A 335 -6.15 -27.96 29.67
CA VAL A 335 -6.49 -29.13 30.50
C VAL A 335 -5.62 -30.35 30.16
N ASN A 336 -4.84 -30.27 29.09
CA ASN A 336 -3.94 -31.35 28.63
C ASN A 336 -2.45 -31.00 28.79
N GLU A 337 -2.11 -30.01 29.61
CA GLU A 337 -0.74 -29.76 30.10
C GLU A 337 -0.59 -30.24 31.55
#